data_AF-A0A9Q0GGG7-F1
#
_entry.id   AF-A0A9Q0GGG7-F1
#
_cell.length_a   1.000
_cell.length_b   1.000
_cell.length_c   1.000
_cell.angle_alpha   90.00
_cell.angle_beta   90.00
_cell.angle_gamma   90.00
#
_symmetry.space_group_name_H-M   'P 1'
#
loop_
_entity.id
_entity.type
_entity.pdbx_description
1 polymer ?
#
loop_
_entity_poly.entity_id
_entity_poly.type
_entity_poly.pdbx_seq_one_letter_code
_entity_poly.pdbx_strand_id
1 'polypeptide(L)'
;MFGVIGLQIREMKICSVVIAAWVCWVLVVGTGRVCSSPAAGLMLSESDDVADKGRLDKGQPTRLGRFSLNSGTTDDEYKNFIEGLITNSLADPNANKANLIKRLPARWLTVNDVGNSIYGLLELENTDISNCVVTLVISMNDLYLLGFHSSPAATNNAYYYFTDRVEAPGAGSLFPGATSVSLRYDGSYSGGLSGRGTVSLGSRQLWAAVKTLYQRQGDRNDWKTSLLVVVQMMLESIRFGVVLDNLVENWYLFPKPTALMIEVQNEWGTLSDSYRKALDEDNNVFIPPISLVNWDTTIEMISADKDDFSRRLLTLMGKPNPRTVHRHEINIITTRIRGPDDPSLANQLWTFDKEDGTLRSYSNNWCMTMNYYSSSQDVIIVVQECSIHLPEYYQHWELTSEGCIKNMASGLFLTVDYPTRRIMVAPFSPHLRAGDVDLLSSA
;
A
#
# COMPACT_ATOMS: atom_id res chain seq x y z
N MET A 1 58.59 59.35 -16.87
CA MET A 1 58.26 58.64 -18.12
C MET A 1 57.76 57.26 -17.72
N PHE A 2 56.53 56.94 -18.12
CA PHE A 2 55.68 55.76 -17.84
C PHE A 2 56.21 54.60 -16.99
N GLY A 3 55.43 54.27 -15.96
CA GLY A 3 55.46 52.98 -15.26
C GLY A 3 54.12 52.74 -14.55
N VAL A 4 53.14 52.22 -15.28
CA VAL A 4 51.87 51.73 -14.72
C VAL A 4 52.05 50.26 -14.37
N ILE A 5 51.99 49.92 -13.08
CA ILE A 5 51.69 48.57 -12.60
C ILE A 5 50.52 48.72 -11.63
N GLY A 6 49.34 48.33 -12.09
CA GLY A 6 48.17 48.12 -11.25
C GLY A 6 47.90 46.63 -11.15
N LEU A 7 48.20 46.04 -10.00
CA LEU A 7 47.65 44.73 -9.61
C LEU A 7 47.02 44.91 -8.23
N GLN A 8 45.69 44.89 -8.21
CA GLN A 8 44.87 44.98 -7.00
C GLN A 8 44.58 43.55 -6.52
N ILE A 9 45.13 43.16 -5.37
CA ILE A 9 44.69 41.99 -4.61
C ILE A 9 44.17 42.51 -3.28
N ARG A 10 42.86 42.42 -3.04
CA ARG A 10 42.22 42.69 -1.75
C ARG A 10 41.62 41.40 -1.18
N GLU A 11 42.27 40.96 -0.12
CA GLU A 11 41.81 40.27 1.10
C GLU A 11 40.55 39.38 1.06
N MET A 12 40.77 38.07 1.27
CA MET A 12 39.85 37.14 1.95
C MET A 12 40.05 37.25 3.48
N LYS A 13 39.05 37.74 4.22
CA LYS A 13 38.96 37.61 5.70
C LYS A 13 37.51 37.45 6.17
N ILE A 14 36.85 36.36 5.75
CA ILE A 14 35.52 36.00 6.26
C ILE A 14 35.49 34.59 6.90
N CYS A 15 36.40 33.68 6.55
CA CYS A 15 36.33 32.30 7.06
C CYS A 15 36.81 32.10 8.51
N SER A 16 37.65 32.99 9.05
CA SER A 16 38.23 32.78 10.39
C SER A 16 37.30 33.14 11.56
N VAL A 17 36.25 33.95 11.33
CA VAL A 17 35.35 34.42 12.40
C VAL A 17 34.24 33.40 12.69
N VAL A 18 33.83 32.60 11.70
CA VAL A 18 32.74 31.62 11.87
C VAL A 18 33.21 30.39 12.66
N ILE A 19 34.48 29.99 12.51
CA ILE A 19 35.04 28.83 13.21
C ILE A 19 35.26 29.12 14.71
N ALA A 20 35.63 30.35 15.07
CA ALA A 20 35.85 30.73 16.47
C ALA A 20 34.55 30.83 17.28
N ALA A 21 33.44 31.25 16.65
CA ALA A 21 32.13 31.31 17.31
C ALA A 21 31.52 29.92 17.53
N TRP A 22 31.80 28.96 16.65
CA TRP A 22 31.30 27.59 16.75
C TRP A 22 32.01 26.79 17.85
N VAL A 23 33.33 26.99 18.02
CA VAL A 23 34.13 26.30 19.06
C VAL A 23 33.82 26.82 20.48
N CYS A 24 33.41 28.08 20.64
CA CYS A 24 33.04 28.62 21.96
C CYS A 24 31.71 28.08 22.50
N TRP A 25 30.80 27.59 21.65
CA TRP A 25 29.53 27.03 22.12
C TRP A 25 29.66 25.58 22.62
N VAL A 26 30.59 24.82 22.06
CA VAL A 26 30.82 23.41 22.44
C VAL A 26 31.52 23.29 23.80
N LEU A 27 32.28 24.30 24.24
CA LEU A 27 33.02 24.27 25.50
C LEU A 27 32.26 24.81 26.73
N VAL A 28 31.14 25.53 26.54
CA VAL A 28 30.45 26.21 27.65
C VAL A 28 29.26 25.40 28.22
N VAL A 29 28.72 24.41 27.50
CA VAL A 29 27.53 23.64 27.96
C VAL A 29 27.84 22.17 28.28
N GLY A 30 29.12 21.82 28.45
CA GLY A 30 29.55 20.44 28.67
C GLY A 30 30.25 20.20 30.00
N THR A 31 29.55 20.23 31.14
CA THR A 31 29.92 19.36 32.27
C THR A 31 28.69 19.00 33.12
N GLY A 32 28.40 17.70 33.22
CA GLY A 32 27.70 17.14 34.39
C GLY A 32 26.50 16.24 34.12
N ARG A 33 26.73 14.99 33.68
CA ARG A 33 26.76 13.80 34.54
C ARG A 33 26.70 12.54 33.68
N VAL A 34 27.73 11.72 33.83
CA VAL A 34 27.76 10.34 33.36
C VAL A 34 26.83 9.53 34.27
N CYS A 35 25.78 8.97 33.69
CA CYS A 35 25.09 7.80 34.22
C CYS A 35 25.07 6.76 33.10
N SER A 36 25.61 5.59 33.42
CA SER A 36 25.74 4.43 32.55
C SER A 36 24.46 3.59 32.54
N SER A 37 23.95 3.32 31.31
CA SER A 37 23.01 2.26 30.87
C SER A 37 21.54 2.26 31.36
N PRO A 38 20.58 1.63 30.66
CA PRO A 38 20.70 0.70 29.52
C PRO A 38 19.93 1.11 28.24
N ALA A 39 20.05 0.27 27.21
CA ALA A 39 19.37 0.33 25.92
C ALA A 39 17.88 0.71 26.03
N ALA A 40 17.47 1.66 25.18
CA ALA A 40 16.08 2.03 24.99
C ALA A 40 15.32 0.86 24.36
N GLY A 41 14.71 0.03 25.22
CA GLY A 41 13.56 -0.78 24.83
C GLY A 41 12.38 0.15 24.61
N LEU A 42 11.78 0.06 23.42
CA LEU A 42 10.53 0.68 23.03
C LEU A 42 9.45 0.27 24.05
N MET A 43 9.17 1.13 25.04
CA MET A 43 8.02 0.96 25.92
C MET A 43 6.78 1.37 25.13
N LEU A 44 6.10 0.38 24.54
CA LEU A 44 4.64 0.44 24.51
C LEU A 44 4.23 0.64 25.97
N SER A 45 3.64 1.79 26.28
CA SER A 45 2.97 2.01 27.56
C SER A 45 1.84 0.99 27.65
N GLU A 46 2.12 -0.22 28.12
CA GLU A 46 1.16 -1.03 28.84
C GLU A 46 0.75 -0.18 30.04
N SER A 47 -0.39 0.50 29.91
CA SER A 47 -1.11 0.89 31.11
C SER A 47 -1.41 -0.41 31.85
N ASP A 48 -0.97 -0.51 33.10
CA ASP A 48 -1.32 -1.56 34.06
C ASP A 48 -2.83 -1.53 34.44
N ASP A 49 -3.71 -1.29 33.45
CA ASP A 49 -5.10 -1.72 33.51
C ASP A 49 -5.10 -3.22 33.19
N VAL A 50 -4.84 -3.96 34.27
CA VAL A 50 -5.18 -5.37 34.47
C VAL A 50 -6.36 -5.75 33.59
N ALA A 51 -6.16 -6.83 32.83
CA ALA A 51 -7.13 -7.49 31.98
C ALA A 51 -8.46 -7.79 32.70
N ASP A 52 -9.30 -6.77 32.85
CA ASP A 52 -10.74 -6.95 32.83
C ASP A 52 -11.05 -7.19 31.35
N LYS A 53 -11.11 -8.47 30.95
CA LYS A 53 -11.86 -8.89 29.75
C LYS A 53 -13.35 -8.70 30.03
N GLY A 54 -13.69 -7.47 30.40
CA GLY A 54 -15.02 -6.97 30.61
C GLY A 54 -15.78 -7.26 29.34
N ARG A 55 -16.84 -8.02 29.52
CA ARG A 55 -17.93 -8.24 28.59
C ARG A 55 -18.20 -6.91 27.85
N LEU A 56 -17.63 -6.75 26.65
CA LEU A 56 -17.83 -5.58 25.80
C LEU A 56 -19.34 -5.38 25.65
N ASP A 57 -19.84 -4.29 26.23
CA ASP A 57 -21.23 -3.90 26.04
C ASP A 57 -21.47 -3.78 24.53
N LYS A 58 -22.47 -4.53 24.05
CA LYS A 58 -22.75 -4.70 22.63
C LYS A 58 -22.84 -3.33 21.96
N GLY A 59 -21.96 -3.09 20.98
CA GLY A 59 -21.96 -1.87 20.16
C GLY A 59 -20.98 -0.77 20.58
N GLN A 60 -20.11 -0.98 21.58
CA GLN A 60 -19.02 -0.05 21.87
C GLN A 60 -17.92 -0.13 20.81
N PRO A 61 -17.39 1.02 20.34
CA PRO A 61 -16.36 1.06 19.32
C PRO A 61 -15.03 0.44 19.77
N THR A 62 -14.37 -0.28 18.87
CA THR A 62 -13.11 -0.95 19.15
C THR A 62 -11.99 0.08 19.21
N ARG A 63 -11.26 0.18 20.33
CA ARG A 63 -10.04 1.00 20.38
C ARG A 63 -8.93 0.28 19.63
N LEU A 64 -8.44 0.87 18.55
CA LEU A 64 -7.40 0.28 17.72
C LEU A 64 -6.01 0.58 18.29
N GLY A 65 -5.80 1.77 18.84
CA GLY A 65 -4.55 2.17 19.46
C GLY A 65 -4.40 3.69 19.54
N ARG A 66 -3.28 4.13 20.10
CA ARG A 66 -2.86 5.53 20.15
C ARG A 66 -1.45 5.64 19.59
N PHE A 67 -1.27 6.55 18.64
CA PHE A 67 0.05 6.95 18.13
C PHE A 67 0.38 8.33 18.67
N SER A 68 1.41 8.41 19.50
CA SER A 68 1.91 9.66 20.06
C SER A 68 3.08 10.15 19.22
N LEU A 69 2.95 11.36 18.68
CA LEU A 69 3.91 11.99 17.79
C LEU A 69 4.43 13.31 18.36
N ASN A 70 5.73 13.55 18.20
CA ASN A 70 6.39 14.81 18.46
C ASN A 70 7.39 15.12 17.34
N SER A 71 8.04 16.27 17.43
CA SER A 71 9.09 16.67 16.49
C SER A 71 10.26 15.68 16.34
N GLY A 72 10.47 14.75 17.27
CA GLY A 72 11.52 13.74 17.27
C GLY A 72 11.02 12.30 17.04
N THR A 73 9.74 12.08 16.72
CA THR A 73 9.22 10.73 16.46
C THR A 73 9.94 10.07 15.31
N THR A 74 10.39 8.84 15.55
CA THR A 74 11.22 8.11 14.60
C THR A 74 10.40 7.28 13.61
N ASP A 75 11.05 6.90 12.51
CA ASP A 75 10.57 5.96 11.52
C ASP A 75 10.34 4.56 12.12
N ASP A 76 11.21 4.12 13.04
CA ASP A 76 11.01 2.88 13.81
C ASP A 76 9.77 2.92 14.71
N GLU A 77 9.53 4.02 15.42
CA GLU A 77 8.33 4.20 16.25
C GLU A 77 7.05 4.14 15.40
N TYR A 78 7.06 4.80 14.24
CA TYR A 78 5.97 4.74 13.28
C TYR A 78 5.75 3.32 12.74
N LYS A 79 6.81 2.65 12.30
CA LYS A 79 6.73 1.27 11.78
C LYS A 79 6.19 0.31 12.82
N ASN A 80 6.76 0.32 14.02
CA ASN A 80 6.32 -0.52 15.13
C ASN A 80 4.86 -0.27 15.50
N PHE A 81 4.41 1.00 15.43
CA PHE A 81 3.02 1.33 15.66
C PHE A 81 2.09 0.70 14.60
N ILE A 82 2.38 0.88 13.30
CA ILE A 82 1.56 0.33 12.22
C ILE A 82 1.54 -1.21 12.26
N GLU A 83 2.70 -1.84 12.41
CA GLU A 83 2.79 -3.30 12.53
C GLU A 83 2.07 -3.82 13.79
N GLY A 84 2.21 -3.12 14.91
CA GLY A 84 1.48 -3.40 16.15
C GLY A 84 -0.03 -3.33 15.96
N LEU A 85 -0.52 -2.33 15.23
CA LEU A 85 -1.95 -2.15 14.92
C LEU A 85 -2.49 -3.32 14.08
N ILE A 86 -1.76 -3.71 13.04
CA ILE A 86 -2.12 -4.85 12.17
C ILE A 86 -2.15 -6.14 12.98
N THR A 87 -1.10 -6.39 13.77
CA THR A 87 -0.91 -7.67 14.47
C THR A 87 -1.79 -7.84 15.70
N ASN A 88 -2.08 -6.76 16.43
CA ASN A 88 -2.78 -6.85 17.72
C ASN A 88 -4.25 -6.43 17.65
N SER A 89 -4.61 -5.50 16.75
CA SER A 89 -5.94 -4.88 16.74
C SER A 89 -6.78 -5.28 15.53
N LEU A 90 -6.14 -5.59 14.40
CA LEU A 90 -6.84 -5.93 13.15
C LEU A 90 -6.76 -7.41 12.79
N ALA A 91 -5.84 -8.18 13.35
CA ALA A 91 -5.72 -9.60 13.06
C ALA A 91 -6.89 -10.42 13.62
N ASP A 92 -7.30 -11.47 12.89
CA ASP A 92 -8.24 -12.47 13.40
C ASP A 92 -7.61 -13.22 14.59
N PRO A 93 -8.20 -13.19 15.80
CA PRO A 93 -7.65 -13.92 16.94
C PRO A 93 -7.67 -15.44 16.74
N ASN A 94 -8.47 -15.95 15.79
CA ASN A 94 -8.58 -17.38 15.47
C ASN A 94 -7.71 -17.80 14.26
N ALA A 95 -7.03 -16.88 13.59
CA ALA A 95 -6.13 -17.24 12.50
C ALA A 95 -4.90 -17.96 13.06
N ASN A 96 -4.63 -19.17 12.55
CA ASN A 96 -3.39 -19.90 12.87
C ASN A 96 -2.16 -19.04 12.53
N LYS A 97 -1.32 -18.75 13.54
CA LYS A 97 -0.12 -17.91 13.44
C LYS A 97 0.86 -18.30 12.31
N ALA A 98 0.81 -19.54 11.84
CA ALA A 98 1.72 -20.09 10.82
C ALA A 98 1.47 -19.58 9.38
N ASN A 99 0.32 -18.96 9.09
CA ASN A 99 0.00 -18.40 7.77
C ASN A 99 -0.29 -16.90 7.90
N LEU A 100 0.77 -16.07 7.90
CA LEU A 100 0.73 -14.63 8.18
C LEU A 100 -0.22 -13.81 7.28
N ILE A 101 -0.70 -14.38 6.19
CA ILE A 101 -1.51 -13.71 5.17
C ILE A 101 -3.01 -13.87 5.41
N LYS A 102 -3.42 -14.74 6.36
CA LYS A 102 -4.82 -14.79 6.83
C LYS A 102 -5.15 -13.62 7.78
N ARG A 103 -4.57 -12.43 7.55
CA ARG A 103 -4.63 -11.28 8.47
C ARG A 103 -5.54 -10.18 7.97
N LEU A 104 -6.76 -10.61 7.69
CA LEU A 104 -7.91 -9.92 8.25
C LEU A 104 -8.73 -10.92 9.03
N PRO A 105 -9.66 -10.46 9.86
CA PRO A 105 -10.79 -11.26 10.20
C PRO A 105 -11.46 -11.67 8.88
N ALA A 106 -11.19 -12.90 8.45
CA ALA A 106 -12.21 -13.70 7.80
C ALA A 106 -13.38 -13.93 8.78
N ARG A 107 -13.36 -13.34 9.97
CA ARG A 107 -14.56 -12.88 10.65
C ARG A 107 -15.28 -11.85 9.79
N TRP A 108 -16.02 -12.38 8.82
CA TRP A 108 -17.31 -11.84 8.46
C TRP A 108 -17.95 -11.30 9.73
N LEU A 109 -18.13 -9.99 9.83
CA LEU A 109 -19.22 -9.48 10.63
C LEU A 109 -20.50 -9.88 9.88
N THR A 110 -20.78 -11.18 9.86
CA THR A 110 -22.14 -11.64 9.61
C THR A 110 -22.98 -10.89 10.61
N VAL A 111 -24.11 -10.39 10.14
CA VAL A 111 -25.07 -9.56 10.90
C VAL A 111 -25.48 -10.20 12.25
N ASN A 112 -25.12 -11.47 12.48
CA ASN A 112 -25.36 -12.24 13.70
C ASN A 112 -24.26 -12.13 14.78
N ASP A 113 -23.10 -11.54 14.49
CA ASP A 113 -22.11 -11.12 15.51
C ASP A 113 -22.57 -9.78 16.13
N VAL A 114 -23.75 -9.80 16.77
CA VAL A 114 -24.49 -8.65 17.35
C VAL A 114 -23.80 -8.11 18.63
N GLY A 115 -22.48 -7.98 18.62
CA GLY A 115 -21.68 -7.51 19.75
C GLY A 115 -20.38 -6.82 19.39
N ASN A 116 -19.85 -7.02 18.19
CA ASN A 116 -18.63 -6.35 17.75
C ASN A 116 -18.99 -5.05 17.04
N SER A 117 -18.36 -3.94 17.44
CA SER A 117 -18.53 -2.68 16.72
C SER A 117 -17.93 -2.76 15.32
N ILE A 118 -18.71 -2.29 14.34
CA ILE A 118 -18.29 -2.05 12.96
C ILE A 118 -17.35 -0.85 12.83
N TYR A 119 -17.04 -0.18 13.95
CA TYR A 119 -16.20 1.01 14.03
C TYR A 119 -14.99 0.78 14.93
N GLY A 120 -13.83 1.25 14.46
CA GLY A 120 -12.58 1.36 15.19
C GLY A 120 -12.23 2.82 15.50
N LEU A 121 -11.63 3.05 16.66
CA LEU A 121 -11.10 4.35 17.10
C LEU A 121 -9.58 4.32 17.10
N LEU A 122 -8.95 5.18 16.33
CA LEU A 122 -7.50 5.36 16.29
C LEU A 122 -7.15 6.78 16.76
N GLU A 123 -6.41 6.89 17.85
CA GLU A 123 -6.01 8.18 18.42
C GLU A 123 -4.64 8.61 17.88
N LEU A 124 -4.56 9.84 17.39
CA LEU A 124 -3.31 10.49 17.00
C LEU A 124 -3.05 11.65 17.96
N GLU A 125 -1.98 11.58 18.72
CA GLU A 125 -1.64 12.57 19.75
C GLU A 125 -0.40 13.34 19.35
N ASN A 126 -0.51 14.66 19.20
CA ASN A 126 0.65 15.53 19.07
C ASN A 126 1.13 15.98 20.46
N THR A 127 2.17 15.35 20.98
CA THR A 127 2.64 15.57 22.36
C THR A 127 3.39 16.89 22.55
N ASP A 128 3.74 17.60 21.46
CA ASP A 128 4.30 18.96 21.55
C ASP A 128 3.21 19.99 21.92
N ILE A 129 1.94 19.61 21.88
CA ILE A 129 0.79 20.47 22.16
C ILE A 129 -0.10 19.79 23.21
N SER A 130 -0.27 20.46 24.36
CA SER A 130 -1.07 19.92 25.46
C SER A 130 -2.49 19.50 25.00
N ASN A 131 -2.83 18.24 25.28
CA ASN A 131 -4.12 17.60 24.98
C ASN A 131 -4.47 17.52 23.48
N CYS A 132 -3.49 17.66 22.57
CA CYS A 132 -3.72 17.62 21.13
C CYS A 132 -3.94 16.19 20.63
N VAL A 133 -5.15 15.68 20.81
CA VAL A 133 -5.57 14.35 20.36
C VAL A 133 -6.67 14.46 19.31
N VAL A 134 -6.47 13.79 18.19
CA VAL A 134 -7.48 13.58 17.14
C VAL A 134 -7.84 12.10 17.14
N THR A 135 -9.13 11.78 17.26
CA THR A 135 -9.59 10.39 17.19
C THR A 135 -10.21 10.12 15.83
N LEU A 136 -9.58 9.25 15.03
CA LEU A 136 -10.11 8.80 13.76
C LEU A 136 -11.18 7.73 14.00
N VAL A 137 -12.30 7.84 13.28
CA VAL A 137 -13.36 6.83 13.27
C VAL A 137 -13.26 6.06 11.96
N ILE A 138 -12.94 4.78 12.07
CA ILE A 138 -12.61 3.91 10.93
C ILE A 138 -13.67 2.82 10.84
N SER A 139 -14.15 2.54 9.63
CA SER A 139 -14.98 1.35 9.39
C SER A 139 -14.11 0.11 9.44
N MET A 140 -14.49 -0.87 10.25
CA MET A 140 -13.74 -2.13 10.39
C MET A 140 -13.95 -3.09 9.22
N ASN A 141 -14.90 -2.79 8.33
CA ASN A 141 -15.19 -3.64 7.16
C ASN A 141 -14.25 -3.36 5.98
N ASP A 142 -13.83 -2.11 5.83
CA ASP A 142 -13.09 -1.60 4.67
C ASP A 142 -11.99 -0.61 5.08
N LEU A 143 -11.69 -0.48 6.37
CA LEU A 143 -10.69 0.46 6.90
C LEU A 143 -10.86 1.89 6.37
N TYR A 144 -12.05 2.30 5.96
CA TYR A 144 -12.30 3.64 5.45
C TYR A 144 -12.50 4.61 6.60
N LEU A 145 -11.94 5.81 6.44
CA LEU A 145 -12.15 6.90 7.38
C LEU A 145 -13.59 7.40 7.25
N LEU A 146 -14.38 7.25 8.30
CA LEU A 146 -15.75 7.78 8.36
C LEU A 146 -15.75 9.25 8.78
N GLY A 147 -14.79 9.62 9.62
CA GLY A 147 -14.66 10.95 10.18
C GLY A 147 -13.57 11.03 11.24
N PHE A 148 -13.48 12.18 11.90
CA PHE A 148 -12.58 12.39 13.02
C PHE A 148 -13.26 13.19 14.13
N HIS A 149 -12.87 12.92 15.36
CA HIS A 149 -13.28 13.65 16.54
C HIS A 149 -12.12 14.52 17.03
N SER A 150 -12.49 15.73 17.46
CA SER A 150 -11.56 16.73 17.97
C SER A 150 -12.22 17.51 19.11
N SER A 151 -11.48 17.71 20.19
CA SER A 151 -11.96 18.41 21.39
C SER A 151 -10.90 19.39 21.93
N PRO A 152 -10.56 20.46 21.20
CA PRO A 152 -9.53 21.41 21.61
C PRO A 152 -9.88 22.22 22.86
N ALA A 153 -11.16 22.29 23.20
CA ALA A 153 -11.67 22.80 24.46
C ALA A 153 -12.99 22.10 24.79
N ALA A 154 -13.39 22.07 26.07
CA ALA A 154 -14.62 21.43 26.51
C ALA A 154 -15.88 21.94 25.79
N THR A 155 -15.89 23.20 25.33
CA THR A 155 -16.98 23.83 24.59
C THR A 155 -16.97 23.56 23.09
N ASN A 156 -15.96 22.85 22.61
CA ASN A 156 -15.66 22.67 21.19
C ASN A 156 -15.44 21.20 20.84
N ASN A 157 -16.20 20.33 21.51
CA ASN A 157 -16.22 18.90 21.35
C ASN A 157 -17.06 18.50 20.12
N ALA A 158 -16.42 18.08 19.03
CA ALA A 158 -17.12 17.79 17.78
C ALA A 158 -16.58 16.54 17.07
N TYR A 159 -17.50 15.79 16.46
CA TYR A 159 -17.23 14.70 15.54
C TYR A 159 -17.58 15.14 14.12
N TYR A 160 -16.56 15.20 13.27
CA TYR A 160 -16.65 15.59 11.88
C TYR A 160 -16.70 14.36 10.99
N TYR A 161 -17.68 14.26 10.09
CA TYR A 161 -17.87 13.10 9.22
C TYR A 161 -18.07 13.50 7.76
N PHE A 162 -17.67 12.63 6.84
CA PHE A 162 -17.83 12.85 5.41
C PHE A 162 -19.29 12.67 4.96
N THR A 163 -19.69 13.35 3.89
CA THR A 163 -21.09 13.33 3.42
C THR A 163 -21.52 12.02 2.77
N ASP A 164 -20.58 11.26 2.21
CA ASP A 164 -20.80 9.97 1.55
C ASP A 164 -20.91 8.80 2.54
N ARG A 165 -20.63 9.04 3.83
CA ARG A 165 -20.60 8.02 4.89
C ARG A 165 -21.94 7.98 5.61
N VAL A 166 -22.94 7.42 4.95
CA VAL A 166 -24.28 7.22 5.53
C VAL A 166 -24.26 6.27 6.73
N GLU A 167 -23.25 5.42 6.80
CA GLU A 167 -22.92 4.50 7.88
C GLU A 167 -22.21 5.17 9.07
N ALA A 168 -21.83 6.46 8.96
CA ALA A 168 -21.18 7.17 10.05
C ALA A 168 -22.12 7.24 11.27
N PRO A 169 -21.67 6.79 12.44
CA PRO A 169 -22.51 6.79 13.64
C PRO A 169 -22.73 8.23 14.12
N GLY A 170 -23.82 8.45 14.85
CA GLY A 170 -24.04 9.74 15.50
C GLY A 170 -22.95 10.03 16.53
N ALA A 171 -22.59 11.31 16.70
CA ALA A 171 -21.55 11.70 17.66
C ALA A 171 -21.87 11.20 19.08
N GLY A 172 -23.14 11.26 19.51
CA GLY A 172 -23.55 10.88 20.86
C GLY A 172 -23.30 9.40 21.23
N SER A 173 -23.22 8.49 20.25
CA SER A 173 -22.91 7.07 20.53
C SER A 173 -21.43 6.79 20.63
N LEU A 174 -20.58 7.56 19.94
CA LEU A 174 -19.12 7.38 19.98
C LEU A 174 -18.44 8.28 21.01
N PHE A 175 -18.92 9.52 21.11
CA PHE A 175 -18.32 10.62 21.86
C PHE A 175 -19.42 11.36 22.62
N PRO A 176 -19.79 10.89 23.82
CA PRO A 176 -20.83 11.52 24.62
C PRO A 176 -20.58 13.03 24.79
N GLY A 177 -21.61 13.83 24.50
CA GLY A 177 -21.54 15.30 24.55
C GLY A 177 -20.89 15.97 23.33
N ALA A 178 -20.40 15.22 22.34
CA ALA A 178 -19.90 15.80 21.10
C ALA A 178 -21.04 16.15 20.13
N THR A 179 -20.85 17.22 19.36
CA THR A 179 -21.76 17.57 18.25
C THR A 179 -21.33 16.89 16.95
N SER A 180 -22.27 16.35 16.18
CA SER A 180 -22.02 15.87 14.81
C SER A 180 -21.94 17.02 13.81
N VAL A 181 -20.89 17.04 12.98
CA VAL A 181 -20.70 18.06 11.94
C VAL A 181 -20.34 17.39 10.62
N SER A 182 -21.14 17.62 9.57
CA SER A 182 -20.81 17.12 8.24
C SER A 182 -19.76 18.00 7.54
N LEU A 183 -18.74 17.39 6.94
CA LEU A 183 -17.65 18.07 6.24
C LEU A 183 -18.06 18.71 4.90
N ARG A 184 -19.27 18.43 4.38
CA ARG A 184 -19.75 18.91 3.06
C ARG A 184 -18.87 18.48 1.87
N TYR A 185 -18.14 17.38 2.01
CA TYR A 185 -17.43 16.68 0.95
C TYR A 185 -17.29 15.20 1.33
N ASP A 186 -17.09 14.34 0.33
CA ASP A 186 -16.91 12.91 0.50
C ASP A 186 -15.48 12.52 0.93
N GLY A 187 -15.30 11.29 1.39
CA GLY A 187 -14.00 10.75 1.80
C GLY A 187 -13.19 10.10 0.68
N SER A 188 -13.59 10.24 -0.59
CA SER A 188 -12.95 9.57 -1.73
C SER A 188 -11.83 10.40 -2.34
N TYR A 189 -10.84 9.72 -2.94
CA TYR A 189 -9.75 10.40 -3.67
C TYR A 189 -10.18 11.02 -5.00
N SER A 190 -11.28 10.57 -5.60
CA SER A 190 -11.83 11.18 -6.82
C SER A 190 -12.72 12.39 -6.52
N GLY A 191 -13.15 12.54 -5.26
CA GLY A 191 -14.01 13.62 -4.79
C GLY A 191 -13.33 14.52 -3.75
N GLY A 192 -13.76 14.40 -2.50
CA GLY A 192 -13.43 15.35 -1.43
C GLY A 192 -11.96 15.36 -1.00
N LEU A 193 -11.26 14.24 -1.13
CA LEU A 193 -9.84 14.08 -0.80
C LEU A 193 -8.96 13.94 -2.07
N SER A 194 -9.28 14.71 -3.11
CA SER A 194 -8.49 14.75 -4.35
C SER A 194 -7.07 15.30 -4.17
N GLY A 195 -6.16 14.93 -5.09
CA GLY A 195 -4.81 15.52 -5.15
C GLY A 195 -3.74 14.76 -4.38
N ARG A 196 -3.96 13.48 -4.04
CA ARG A 196 -3.02 12.68 -3.24
C ARG A 196 -1.56 12.70 -3.74
N GLY A 197 -1.34 12.68 -5.05
CA GLY A 197 -0.01 12.72 -5.66
C GLY A 197 0.72 14.08 -5.58
N THR A 198 0.08 15.13 -5.07
CA THR A 198 0.71 16.46 -4.93
C THR A 198 1.10 16.79 -3.50
N VAL A 199 0.59 16.04 -2.51
CA VAL A 199 0.80 16.29 -1.09
C VAL A 199 2.03 15.53 -0.60
N SER A 200 2.97 16.23 0.02
CA SER A 200 4.11 15.60 0.70
C SER A 200 3.65 14.81 1.93
N LEU A 201 4.29 13.68 2.18
CA LEU A 201 4.06 12.80 3.33
C LEU A 201 5.33 12.67 4.17
N GLY A 202 5.20 12.39 5.46
CA GLY A 202 6.32 12.23 6.38
C GLY A 202 6.02 12.78 7.78
N SER A 203 6.97 12.62 8.70
CA SER A 203 6.79 12.95 10.13
C SER A 203 6.22 14.34 10.37
N ARG A 204 6.83 15.35 9.75
CA ARG A 204 6.42 16.75 9.90
C ARG A 204 5.04 17.04 9.33
N GLN A 205 4.68 16.39 8.22
CA GLN A 205 3.38 16.57 7.58
C GLN A 205 2.28 15.90 8.40
N LEU A 206 2.53 14.71 8.95
CA LEU A 206 1.61 14.06 9.89
C LEU A 206 1.41 14.91 11.15
N TRP A 207 2.51 15.41 11.72
CA TRP A 207 2.49 16.31 12.88
C TRP A 207 1.67 17.58 12.63
N ALA A 208 1.88 18.21 11.48
CA ALA A 208 1.14 19.41 11.09
C ALA A 208 -0.34 19.09 10.83
N ALA A 209 -0.64 17.96 10.18
CA ALA A 209 -2.00 17.52 9.89
C ALA A 209 -2.80 17.29 11.18
N VAL A 210 -2.24 16.57 12.16
CA VAL A 210 -2.88 16.34 13.47
C VAL A 210 -3.16 17.66 14.17
N LYS A 211 -2.18 18.57 14.20
CA LYS A 211 -2.36 19.91 14.76
C LYS A 211 -3.49 20.69 14.08
N THR A 212 -3.52 20.71 12.75
CA THR A 212 -4.54 21.42 11.96
C THR A 212 -5.94 20.89 12.26
N LEU A 213 -6.12 19.56 12.29
CA LEU A 213 -7.40 18.92 12.59
C LEU A 213 -7.83 19.14 14.04
N TYR A 214 -6.90 19.07 15.00
CA TYR A 214 -7.18 19.33 16.40
C TYR A 214 -7.59 20.79 16.65
N GLN A 215 -6.75 21.73 16.22
CA GLN A 215 -6.98 23.16 16.45
C GLN A 215 -8.07 23.72 15.54
N ARG A 216 -8.48 22.97 14.52
CA ARG A 216 -9.44 23.39 13.48
C ARG A 216 -8.98 24.68 12.81
N GLN A 217 -7.68 24.81 12.62
CA GLN A 217 -7.05 25.95 11.97
C GLN A 217 -7.16 25.84 10.45
N GLY A 218 -7.11 26.98 9.79
CA GLY A 218 -7.14 27.04 8.33
C GLY A 218 -8.52 26.97 7.71
N ASP A 219 -8.55 26.92 6.39
CA ASP A 219 -9.77 26.79 5.60
C ASP A 219 -10.13 25.31 5.31
N ARG A 220 -11.17 25.10 4.51
CA ARG A 220 -11.61 23.74 4.14
C ARG A 220 -10.52 22.94 3.41
N ASN A 221 -9.67 23.59 2.62
CA ASN A 221 -8.61 22.93 1.87
C ASN A 221 -7.46 22.51 2.80
N ASP A 222 -7.17 23.27 3.84
CA ASP A 222 -6.20 22.88 4.88
C ASP A 222 -6.66 21.59 5.58
N TRP A 223 -7.96 21.45 5.86
CA TRP A 223 -8.52 20.24 6.47
C TRP A 223 -8.48 19.05 5.51
N LYS A 224 -8.86 19.26 4.25
CA LYS A 224 -8.78 18.22 3.21
C LYS A 224 -7.36 17.70 3.04
N THR A 225 -6.39 18.61 2.98
CA THR A 225 -4.97 18.27 2.86
C THR A 225 -4.50 17.49 4.10
N SER A 226 -4.89 17.93 5.30
CA SER A 226 -4.55 17.24 6.55
C SER A 226 -5.16 15.85 6.65
N LEU A 227 -6.43 15.69 6.27
CA LEU A 227 -7.09 14.38 6.19
C LEU A 227 -6.42 13.48 5.16
N LEU A 228 -6.02 14.04 4.01
CA LEU A 228 -5.33 13.29 2.97
C LEU A 228 -3.96 12.77 3.44
N VAL A 229 -3.19 13.57 4.19
CA VAL A 229 -1.95 13.11 4.84
C VAL A 229 -2.25 11.98 5.82
N VAL A 230 -3.23 12.16 6.71
CA VAL A 230 -3.58 11.18 7.74
C VAL A 230 -4.05 9.86 7.12
N VAL A 231 -4.90 9.91 6.09
CA VAL A 231 -5.38 8.69 5.40
C VAL A 231 -4.21 7.97 4.74
N GLN A 232 -3.36 8.67 3.99
CA GLN A 232 -2.24 8.04 3.29
C GLN A 232 -1.18 7.48 4.22
N MET A 233 -0.89 8.15 5.33
CA MET A 233 0.09 7.66 6.29
C MET A 233 -0.53 6.57 7.17
N MET A 234 -1.66 6.81 7.83
CA MET A 234 -2.18 5.81 8.76
C MET A 234 -2.87 4.65 8.06
N LEU A 235 -3.84 4.92 7.19
CA LEU A 235 -4.72 3.87 6.67
C LEU A 235 -4.11 3.13 5.49
N GLU A 236 -3.40 3.81 4.59
CA GLU A 236 -2.76 3.12 3.48
C GLU A 236 -1.51 2.33 3.92
N SER A 237 -0.77 2.75 4.96
CA SER A 237 0.30 1.92 5.54
C SER A 237 -0.22 0.68 6.25
N ILE A 238 -1.44 0.70 6.80
CA ILE A 238 -2.08 -0.51 7.34
C ILE A 238 -2.42 -1.48 6.21
N ARG A 239 -2.85 -0.96 5.06
CA ARG A 239 -3.26 -1.80 3.92
C ARG A 239 -2.08 -2.36 3.15
N PHE A 240 -1.02 -1.56 2.97
CA PHE A 240 0.05 -1.86 2.02
C PHE A 240 1.44 -1.74 2.63
N GLY A 241 2.21 -2.82 2.55
CA GLY A 241 3.61 -2.88 2.98
C GLY A 241 4.46 -1.91 2.17
N VAL A 242 4.25 -1.84 0.86
CA VAL A 242 4.97 -0.90 -0.02
C VAL A 242 4.76 0.58 0.36
N VAL A 243 3.58 0.93 0.90
CA VAL A 243 3.31 2.29 1.39
C VAL A 243 4.03 2.52 2.71
N LEU A 244 3.97 1.56 3.64
CA LEU A 244 4.68 1.60 4.91
C LEU A 244 6.19 1.73 4.72
N ASP A 245 6.79 0.84 3.93
CA ASP A 245 8.23 0.79 3.69
C ASP A 245 8.72 2.09 3.04
N ASN A 246 8.00 2.61 2.02
CA ASN A 246 8.38 3.88 1.40
C ASN A 246 8.33 5.05 2.39
N LEU A 247 7.33 5.09 3.29
CA LEU A 247 7.20 6.14 4.30
C LEU A 247 8.27 6.04 5.39
N VAL A 248 8.68 4.83 5.78
CA VAL A 248 9.76 4.58 6.73
C VAL A 248 11.10 5.04 6.13
N GLU A 249 11.42 4.59 4.91
CA GLU A 249 12.66 4.95 4.23
C GLU A 249 12.80 6.47 4.00
N ASN A 250 11.68 7.16 3.82
CA ASN A 250 11.65 8.58 3.48
C ASN A 250 11.04 9.46 4.59
N TRP A 251 11.00 8.96 5.83
CA TRP A 251 10.26 9.56 6.94
C TRP A 251 10.58 11.04 7.20
N TYR A 252 11.84 11.43 6.97
CA TYR A 252 12.34 12.80 7.15
C TYR A 252 12.54 13.57 5.83
N LEU A 253 12.34 12.93 4.67
CA LEU A 253 12.60 13.51 3.34
C LEU A 253 11.36 14.16 2.72
N PHE A 254 10.19 13.91 3.30
CA PHE A 254 8.93 14.53 2.92
C PHE A 254 8.50 14.30 1.45
N PRO A 255 8.64 13.09 0.89
CA PRO A 255 8.37 12.84 -0.51
C PRO A 255 6.88 12.98 -0.82
N LYS A 256 6.56 13.17 -2.10
CA LYS A 256 5.21 12.94 -2.61
C LYS A 256 5.01 11.45 -2.86
N PRO A 257 3.76 10.93 -2.83
CA PRO A 257 3.50 9.54 -3.18
C PRO A 257 4.06 9.18 -4.56
N THR A 258 4.71 8.02 -4.64
CA THR A 258 5.20 7.49 -5.92
C THR A 258 4.03 7.00 -6.78
N ALA A 259 4.28 6.80 -8.08
CA ALA A 259 3.29 6.21 -8.98
C ALA A 259 2.81 4.83 -8.49
N LEU A 260 3.74 4.00 -8.01
CA LEU A 260 3.44 2.69 -7.44
C LEU A 260 2.52 2.78 -6.22
N MET A 261 2.78 3.69 -5.26
CA MET A 261 1.91 3.89 -4.10
C MET A 261 0.49 4.29 -4.52
N ILE A 262 0.38 5.21 -5.47
CA ILE A 262 -0.92 5.68 -6.00
C ILE A 262 -1.66 4.55 -6.69
N GLU A 263 -0.96 3.68 -7.41
CA GLU A 263 -1.55 2.55 -8.12
C GLU A 263 -2.10 1.51 -7.14
N VAL A 264 -1.30 1.05 -6.17
CA VAL A 264 -1.76 0.05 -5.19
C VAL A 264 -2.96 0.54 -4.39
N GLN A 265 -2.99 1.83 -4.04
CA GLN A 265 -4.12 2.45 -3.34
C GLN A 265 -5.42 2.40 -4.17
N ASN A 266 -5.35 2.54 -5.49
CA ASN A 266 -6.54 2.41 -6.36
C ASN A 266 -6.99 0.96 -6.49
N GLU A 267 -6.04 0.05 -6.55
CA GLU A 267 -6.30 -1.36 -6.80
C GLU A 267 -6.63 -2.16 -5.53
N TRP A 268 -6.73 -1.52 -4.36
CA TRP A 268 -6.96 -2.24 -3.11
C TRP A 268 -8.17 -3.18 -3.14
N GLY A 269 -9.29 -2.72 -3.72
CA GLY A 269 -10.51 -3.53 -3.89
C GLY A 269 -10.26 -4.72 -4.81
N THR A 270 -9.71 -4.47 -6.01
CA THR A 270 -9.35 -5.49 -7.00
C THR A 270 -8.39 -6.53 -6.43
N LEU A 271 -7.29 -6.08 -5.79
CA LEU A 271 -6.28 -6.90 -5.13
C LEU A 271 -6.92 -7.79 -4.06
N SER A 272 -7.80 -7.22 -3.24
CA SER A 272 -8.51 -7.95 -2.20
C SER A 272 -9.47 -9.00 -2.77
N ASP A 273 -10.19 -8.69 -3.84
CA ASP A 273 -11.07 -9.62 -4.54
C ASP A 273 -10.30 -10.78 -5.17
N SER A 274 -9.23 -10.48 -5.91
CA SER A 274 -8.39 -11.47 -6.55
C SER A 274 -7.73 -12.40 -5.53
N TYR A 275 -7.24 -11.87 -4.40
CA TYR A 275 -6.70 -12.68 -3.31
C TYR A 275 -7.73 -13.64 -2.73
N ARG A 276 -8.96 -13.16 -2.51
CA ARG A 276 -10.04 -14.02 -1.98
C ARG A 276 -10.44 -15.12 -2.95
N LYS A 277 -10.55 -14.80 -4.24
CA LYS A 277 -10.82 -15.82 -5.28
C LYS A 277 -9.71 -16.88 -5.30
N ALA A 278 -8.45 -16.47 -5.22
CA ALA A 278 -7.32 -17.38 -5.16
C ALA A 278 -7.35 -18.30 -3.92
N LEU A 279 -7.84 -17.81 -2.78
CA LEU A 279 -8.06 -18.63 -1.59
C LEU A 279 -9.26 -19.58 -1.70
N ASP A 280 -10.37 -19.13 -2.29
CA ASP A 280 -11.60 -19.93 -2.42
C ASP A 280 -11.44 -21.06 -3.47
N GLU A 281 -10.59 -20.87 -4.49
CA GLU A 281 -10.36 -21.84 -5.57
C GLU A 281 -9.29 -22.92 -5.25
N ASP A 282 -8.66 -22.90 -4.07
CA ASP A 282 -7.60 -23.84 -3.61
C ASP A 282 -6.39 -23.99 -4.57
N ASN A 283 -6.30 -23.15 -5.59
CA ASN A 283 -5.33 -23.27 -6.69
C ASN A 283 -4.05 -22.46 -6.46
N ASN A 284 -3.93 -21.72 -5.35
CA ASN A 284 -2.79 -20.85 -5.02
C ASN A 284 -2.36 -19.86 -6.14
N VAL A 285 -3.20 -19.63 -7.15
CA VAL A 285 -2.92 -18.74 -8.28
C VAL A 285 -3.90 -17.58 -8.26
N PHE A 286 -3.38 -16.37 -8.45
CA PHE A 286 -4.21 -15.17 -8.61
C PHE A 286 -4.84 -15.14 -9.99
N ILE A 287 -6.17 -15.01 -10.01
CA ILE A 287 -6.94 -14.90 -11.25
C ILE A 287 -7.86 -13.67 -11.17
N PRO A 288 -7.66 -12.65 -12.02
CA PRO A 288 -6.55 -12.47 -12.99
C PRO A 288 -5.23 -11.97 -12.35
N PRO A 289 -4.07 -12.12 -13.01
CA PRO A 289 -2.84 -11.42 -12.63
C PRO A 289 -3.04 -9.91 -12.62
N ILE A 290 -2.48 -9.21 -11.63
CA ILE A 290 -2.65 -7.75 -11.50
C ILE A 290 -1.36 -7.07 -11.96
N SER A 291 -1.47 -6.23 -12.98
CA SER A 291 -0.38 -5.38 -13.45
C SER A 291 -0.24 -4.18 -12.52
N LEU A 292 0.91 -4.01 -11.87
CA LEU A 292 1.24 -2.78 -11.14
C LEU A 292 2.31 -1.99 -11.89
N VAL A 293 2.25 -0.67 -11.76
CA VAL A 293 3.33 0.21 -12.20
C VAL A 293 4.37 0.33 -11.09
N ASN A 294 5.61 -0.06 -11.36
CA ASN A 294 6.75 0.00 -10.46
C ASN A 294 7.25 1.46 -10.27
N TRP A 295 8.18 1.66 -9.32
CA TRP A 295 8.72 2.98 -8.95
C TRP A 295 9.44 3.70 -10.09
N ASP A 296 10.03 2.95 -11.03
CA ASP A 296 10.72 3.44 -12.22
C ASP A 296 9.79 3.55 -13.45
N THR A 297 8.47 3.43 -13.25
CA THR A 297 7.42 3.41 -14.28
C THR A 297 7.38 2.15 -15.16
N THR A 298 8.20 1.14 -14.89
CA THR A 298 8.04 -0.18 -15.50
C THR A 298 6.76 -0.85 -15.00
N ILE A 299 6.23 -1.83 -15.73
CA ILE A 299 5.09 -2.61 -15.24
C ILE A 299 5.62 -3.91 -14.66
N GLU A 300 5.40 -4.10 -13.38
CA GLU A 300 5.60 -5.36 -12.69
C GLU A 300 4.26 -6.10 -12.69
N MET A 301 4.24 -7.28 -13.31
CA MET A 301 3.13 -8.21 -13.08
C MET A 301 3.35 -8.78 -11.68
N ILE A 302 2.51 -8.43 -10.70
CA ILE A 302 2.56 -9.19 -9.45
C ILE A 302 2.16 -10.62 -9.83
N SER A 303 3.14 -11.50 -9.74
CA SER A 303 2.99 -12.89 -10.14
C SER A 303 2.01 -13.58 -9.21
N ALA A 304 1.58 -14.77 -9.63
CA ALA A 304 0.70 -15.65 -8.88
C ALA A 304 1.25 -16.06 -7.49
N ASP A 305 2.49 -15.68 -7.14
CA ASP A 305 3.12 -16.06 -5.88
C ASP A 305 2.44 -15.35 -4.69
N LYS A 306 1.72 -16.17 -3.94
CA LYS A 306 1.07 -15.81 -2.69
C LYS A 306 2.03 -15.15 -1.71
N ASP A 307 3.31 -15.52 -1.67
CA ASP A 307 4.24 -14.98 -0.68
C ASP A 307 4.68 -13.55 -1.01
N ASP A 308 4.93 -13.22 -2.29
CA ASP A 308 5.29 -11.87 -2.71
C ASP A 308 4.10 -10.91 -2.54
N PHE A 309 2.92 -11.34 -2.99
CA PHE A 309 1.69 -10.56 -2.84
C PHE A 309 1.43 -10.15 -1.38
N SER A 310 1.79 -11.02 -0.45
CA SER A 310 1.48 -10.85 0.96
C SER A 310 2.47 -10.02 1.74
N ARG A 311 3.66 -9.82 1.19
CA ARG A 311 4.56 -8.77 1.67
C ARG A 311 4.02 -7.40 1.30
N ARG A 312 3.32 -7.29 0.16
CA ARG A 312 2.81 -6.02 -0.38
C ARG A 312 1.44 -5.64 0.17
N LEU A 313 0.55 -6.61 0.36
CA LEU A 313 -0.80 -6.40 0.91
C LEU A 313 -0.87 -6.90 2.35
N LEU A 314 -0.87 -5.96 3.30
CA LEU A 314 -0.90 -6.25 4.72
C LEU A 314 -2.33 -6.51 5.23
N THR A 315 -3.33 -5.91 4.57
CA THR A 315 -4.73 -5.99 4.97
C THR A 315 -5.68 -6.01 3.76
N LEU A 316 -6.68 -6.90 3.71
CA LEU A 316 -7.67 -6.99 2.60
C LEU A 316 -8.89 -6.06 2.78
N MET A 317 -9.76 -5.97 1.80
CA MET A 317 -11.10 -5.43 2.01
C MET A 317 -12.03 -6.55 2.52
N GLY A 318 -13.05 -6.23 3.32
CA GLY A 318 -14.17 -7.15 3.62
C GLY A 318 -14.98 -7.49 2.35
N LYS A 319 -15.69 -8.63 2.30
CA LYS A 319 -16.51 -8.94 1.10
C LYS A 319 -17.65 -7.92 1.03
N PRO A 320 -17.94 -7.34 -0.15
CA PRO A 320 -19.13 -6.52 -0.30
C PRO A 320 -20.36 -7.35 0.10
N ASN A 321 -21.30 -6.73 0.81
CA ASN A 321 -22.49 -7.41 1.31
C ASN A 321 -23.21 -8.10 0.13
N PRO A 322 -23.44 -9.43 0.17
CA PRO A 322 -23.96 -10.20 -0.97
C PRO A 322 -25.37 -9.78 -1.42
N ARG A 323 -26.06 -8.89 -0.69
CA ARG A 323 -27.32 -8.28 -1.15
C ARG A 323 -27.19 -7.42 -2.42
N THR A 324 -25.99 -7.26 -2.97
CA THR A 324 -25.70 -6.36 -4.09
C THR A 324 -24.96 -7.01 -5.26
N VAL A 325 -24.97 -8.34 -5.42
CA VAL A 325 -24.21 -8.98 -6.52
C VAL A 325 -25.11 -9.68 -7.54
N HIS A 326 -25.01 -9.20 -8.78
CA HIS A 326 -25.55 -9.81 -9.98
C HIS A 326 -24.82 -11.11 -10.37
N ARG A 327 -25.59 -11.96 -11.07
CA ARG A 327 -25.26 -13.15 -11.87
C ARG A 327 -23.76 -13.40 -12.15
N HIS A 328 -23.31 -14.63 -11.88
CA HIS A 328 -21.97 -15.12 -12.20
C HIS A 328 -21.64 -14.90 -13.68
N GLU A 329 -20.63 -14.08 -13.96
CA GLU A 329 -19.99 -13.99 -15.28
C GLU A 329 -18.76 -14.88 -15.33
N ILE A 330 -18.57 -15.52 -16.49
CA ILE A 330 -17.46 -16.40 -16.81
C ILE A 330 -16.16 -15.59 -16.80
N ASN A 331 -15.17 -16.01 -16.01
CA ASN A 331 -13.89 -15.30 -15.84
C ASN A 331 -12.98 -15.48 -17.06
N ILE A 332 -13.09 -14.59 -18.04
CA ILE A 332 -12.14 -14.44 -19.16
C ILE A 332 -10.99 -13.52 -18.68
N ILE A 333 -9.76 -14.03 -18.59
CA ILE A 333 -8.61 -13.29 -18.05
C ILE A 333 -7.83 -12.60 -19.15
N THR A 334 -8.10 -11.33 -19.46
CA THR A 334 -7.27 -10.56 -20.40
C THR A 334 -6.13 -9.83 -19.67
N THR A 335 -4.87 -10.22 -19.93
CA THR A 335 -3.66 -9.60 -19.38
C THR A 335 -2.74 -9.07 -20.47
N ARG A 336 -1.90 -8.06 -20.14
CA ARG A 336 -0.97 -7.48 -21.10
C ARG A 336 0.40 -8.14 -21.00
N ILE A 337 0.86 -8.79 -22.07
CA ILE A 337 2.25 -9.25 -22.21
C ILE A 337 3.02 -8.13 -22.92
N ARG A 338 3.71 -7.25 -22.18
CA ARG A 338 4.41 -6.10 -22.77
C ARG A 338 5.77 -6.48 -23.36
N GLY A 339 6.01 -6.02 -24.59
CA GLY A 339 7.34 -5.65 -25.11
C GLY A 339 7.49 -4.11 -25.14
N PRO A 340 8.68 -3.57 -25.46
CA PRO A 340 8.97 -2.14 -25.31
C PRO A 340 8.11 -1.26 -26.24
N ASP A 341 7.50 -0.24 -25.62
CA ASP A 341 7.07 1.07 -26.12
C ASP A 341 6.10 1.18 -27.33
N ASP A 342 4.79 0.88 -27.12
CA ASP A 342 3.68 1.55 -27.85
C ASP A 342 2.32 1.36 -27.09
N PRO A 343 1.57 2.43 -26.81
CA PRO A 343 0.26 2.38 -26.13
C PRO A 343 -0.94 1.93 -26.99
N SER A 344 -0.79 1.63 -28.29
CA SER A 344 -1.92 1.32 -29.20
C SER A 344 -2.32 -0.18 -29.33
N LEU A 345 -1.79 -1.07 -28.49
CA LEU A 345 -1.56 -2.46 -28.89
C LEU A 345 -2.58 -3.49 -28.36
N ALA A 346 -3.70 -3.68 -29.08
CA ALA A 346 -4.60 -4.84 -28.89
C ALA A 346 -3.86 -6.19 -29.06
N ASN A 347 -2.72 -6.22 -29.76
CA ASN A 347 -1.83 -7.37 -29.91
C ASN A 347 -0.95 -7.68 -28.69
N GLN A 348 -0.97 -6.84 -27.65
CA GLN A 348 -0.31 -7.13 -26.37
C GLN A 348 -1.28 -7.70 -25.34
N LEU A 349 -2.58 -7.73 -25.61
CA LEU A 349 -3.60 -8.26 -24.72
C LEU A 349 -3.85 -9.74 -25.04
N TRP A 350 -3.72 -10.58 -24.02
CA TRP A 350 -3.84 -12.03 -24.10
C TRP A 350 -4.84 -12.53 -23.08
N THR A 351 -5.70 -13.44 -23.52
CA THR A 351 -6.71 -14.09 -22.71
C THR A 351 -6.30 -15.50 -22.37
N PHE A 352 -6.14 -15.84 -21.09
CA PHE A 352 -5.98 -17.25 -20.70
C PHE A 352 -7.36 -17.87 -20.46
N ASP A 353 -7.75 -18.78 -21.33
CA ASP A 353 -8.97 -19.57 -21.21
C ASP A 353 -8.64 -20.83 -20.40
N LYS A 354 -9.16 -20.90 -19.17
CA LYS A 354 -8.88 -22.02 -18.26
C LYS A 354 -9.59 -23.31 -18.67
N GLU A 355 -10.71 -23.23 -19.37
CA GLU A 355 -11.52 -24.41 -19.69
C GLU A 355 -10.83 -25.27 -20.74
N ASP A 356 -10.17 -24.64 -21.72
CA ASP A 356 -9.41 -25.32 -22.76
C ASP A 356 -7.89 -25.16 -22.63
N GLY A 357 -7.40 -24.34 -21.70
CA GLY A 357 -5.97 -24.10 -21.48
C GLY A 357 -5.31 -23.22 -22.55
N THR A 358 -6.06 -22.52 -23.40
CA THR A 358 -5.49 -21.72 -24.49
C THR A 358 -5.13 -20.29 -24.05
N LEU A 359 -4.07 -19.74 -24.67
CA LEU A 359 -3.71 -18.32 -24.58
C LEU A 359 -4.12 -17.60 -25.87
N ARG A 360 -5.15 -16.75 -25.81
CA ARG A 360 -5.79 -16.14 -26.98
C ARG A 360 -5.50 -14.64 -27.09
N SER A 361 -5.00 -14.18 -28.22
CA SER A 361 -4.83 -12.76 -28.52
C SER A 361 -6.19 -12.06 -28.56
N TYR A 362 -6.30 -10.92 -27.87
CA TYR A 362 -7.55 -10.16 -27.74
C TYR A 362 -8.07 -9.63 -29.08
N SER A 363 -7.17 -9.26 -29.99
CA SER A 363 -7.54 -8.57 -31.24
C SER A 363 -8.26 -9.46 -32.25
N ASN A 364 -8.01 -10.77 -32.22
CA ASN A 364 -8.44 -11.71 -33.26
C ASN A 364 -8.83 -13.10 -32.75
N ASN A 365 -8.84 -13.32 -31.43
CA ASN A 365 -9.11 -14.62 -30.81
C ASN A 365 -8.20 -15.73 -31.36
N TRP A 366 -6.96 -15.41 -31.72
CA TRP A 366 -5.96 -16.38 -32.17
C TRP A 366 -5.17 -16.94 -31.00
N CYS A 367 -4.80 -18.21 -31.08
CA CYS A 367 -4.09 -18.91 -30.03
C CYS A 367 -2.57 -18.78 -30.18
N MET A 368 -1.90 -18.49 -29.06
CA MET A 368 -0.46 -18.67 -28.92
C MET A 368 -0.15 -20.15 -29.10
N THR A 369 0.70 -20.47 -30.07
CA THR A 369 1.00 -21.85 -30.42
C THR A 369 2.48 -22.11 -30.53
N MET A 370 2.89 -23.26 -30.02
CA MET A 370 4.23 -23.79 -30.18
C MET A 370 4.41 -24.33 -31.60
N ASN A 371 5.36 -23.79 -32.38
CA ASN A 371 5.65 -24.27 -33.72
C ASN A 371 6.73 -25.36 -33.68
N TYR A 372 6.33 -26.62 -33.89
CA TYR A 372 7.21 -27.78 -33.82
C TYR A 372 7.89 -28.14 -35.17
N TYR A 373 7.74 -27.33 -36.21
CA TYR A 373 8.16 -27.70 -37.57
C TYR A 373 9.66 -27.57 -37.86
N SER A 374 10.50 -27.09 -36.93
CA SER A 374 11.94 -27.04 -37.17
C SER A 374 12.65 -28.23 -36.53
N SER A 375 13.48 -28.91 -37.32
CA SER A 375 14.48 -29.87 -36.84
C SER A 375 15.61 -29.21 -36.02
N SER A 376 15.48 -27.92 -35.70
CA SER A 376 16.39 -27.17 -34.84
C SER A 376 15.82 -27.13 -33.43
N GLN A 377 16.70 -27.07 -32.43
CA GLN A 377 16.33 -26.99 -31.00
C GLN A 377 15.58 -25.69 -30.62
N ASP A 378 15.28 -24.83 -31.60
CA ASP A 378 14.67 -23.53 -31.42
C ASP A 378 13.17 -23.61 -31.70
N VAL A 379 12.41 -23.99 -30.68
CA VAL A 379 10.96 -23.97 -30.76
C VAL A 379 10.48 -22.52 -30.63
N ILE A 380 9.97 -21.99 -31.74
CA ILE A 380 9.43 -20.62 -31.81
C ILE A 380 7.93 -20.61 -31.51
N ILE A 381 7.48 -19.51 -30.91
CA ILE A 381 6.06 -19.26 -30.65
C ILE A 381 5.47 -18.45 -31.80
N VAL A 382 4.33 -18.91 -32.31
CA VAL A 382 3.56 -18.24 -33.36
C VAL A 382 2.14 -17.96 -32.87
N VAL A 383 1.48 -16.99 -33.49
CA VAL A 383 0.08 -16.67 -33.23
C VAL A 383 -0.71 -17.16 -34.43
N GLN A 384 -1.65 -18.07 -34.23
CA GLN A 384 -2.46 -18.65 -35.32
C GLN A 384 -3.89 -18.90 -34.85
N GLU A 385 -4.79 -19.18 -35.79
CA GLU A 385 -6.17 -19.50 -35.45
C GLU A 385 -6.24 -20.63 -34.41
N CYS A 386 -7.08 -20.43 -33.39
CA CYS A 386 -7.40 -21.49 -32.43
C CYS A 386 -8.06 -22.62 -33.22
N SER A 387 -7.34 -23.72 -33.41
CA SER A 387 -7.72 -24.75 -34.37
C SER A 387 -7.82 -26.08 -33.66
N ILE A 388 -8.99 -26.69 -33.77
CA ILE A 388 -9.26 -28.08 -33.36
C ILE A 388 -8.44 -29.11 -34.17
N HIS A 389 -7.80 -28.69 -35.27
CA HIS A 389 -7.10 -29.59 -36.19
C HIS A 389 -5.58 -29.64 -35.96
N LEU A 390 -5.04 -28.69 -35.19
CA LEU A 390 -3.70 -28.88 -34.65
C LEU A 390 -3.83 -29.84 -33.48
N PRO A 391 -2.83 -30.72 -33.27
CA PRO A 391 -2.82 -31.54 -32.08
C PRO A 391 -2.99 -30.62 -30.86
N GLU A 392 -4.08 -30.83 -30.12
CA GLU A 392 -4.59 -29.99 -29.03
C GLU A 392 -3.47 -29.49 -28.10
N TYR A 393 -2.47 -30.33 -27.91
CA TYR A 393 -1.35 -30.11 -27.00
C TYR A 393 -0.39 -28.97 -27.42
N TYR A 394 -0.36 -28.48 -28.67
CA TYR A 394 0.50 -27.33 -29.04
C TYR A 394 -0.03 -25.96 -28.59
N GLN A 395 -1.34 -25.86 -28.36
CA GLN A 395 -2.03 -24.62 -28.00
C GLN A 395 -2.41 -24.54 -26.53
N HIS A 396 -2.18 -25.62 -25.77
CA HIS A 396 -2.53 -25.71 -24.36
C HIS A 396 -1.34 -25.35 -23.47
N TRP A 397 -1.62 -24.41 -22.58
CA TRP A 397 -0.69 -23.80 -21.65
C TRP A 397 -1.23 -23.94 -20.23
N GLU A 398 -0.31 -24.02 -19.29
CA GLU A 398 -0.57 -24.04 -17.86
C GLU A 398 0.14 -22.81 -17.26
N LEU A 399 -0.60 -21.99 -16.52
CA LEU A 399 -0.01 -20.96 -15.66
C LEU A 399 0.32 -21.62 -14.31
N THR A 400 1.61 -21.80 -14.01
CA THR A 400 2.03 -22.48 -12.78
C THR A 400 1.86 -21.58 -11.55
N SER A 401 1.91 -22.18 -10.36
CA SER A 401 1.88 -21.47 -9.07
C SER A 401 3.01 -20.44 -8.93
N GLU A 402 4.12 -20.64 -9.62
CA GLU A 402 5.28 -19.74 -9.64
C GLU A 402 5.13 -18.63 -10.69
N GLY A 403 3.98 -18.52 -11.35
CA GLY A 403 3.70 -17.49 -12.36
C GLY A 403 4.37 -17.76 -13.71
N CYS A 404 4.83 -18.98 -13.98
CA CYS A 404 5.43 -19.35 -15.26
C CYS A 404 4.38 -19.88 -16.23
N ILE A 405 4.55 -19.66 -17.53
CA ILE A 405 3.66 -20.20 -18.57
C ILE A 405 4.32 -21.44 -19.16
N LYS A 406 3.72 -22.61 -18.97
CA LYS A 406 4.26 -23.91 -19.38
C LYS A 406 3.41 -24.52 -20.48
N ASN A 407 4.00 -24.96 -21.58
CA ASN A 407 3.29 -25.74 -22.57
C ASN A 407 3.01 -27.16 -22.02
N MET A 408 1.75 -27.58 -22.02
CA MET A 408 1.36 -28.84 -21.38
C MET A 408 1.93 -30.08 -22.11
N ALA A 409 2.15 -30.02 -23.43
CA ALA A 409 2.65 -31.15 -24.20
C ALA A 409 4.13 -31.43 -23.95
N SER A 410 4.93 -30.37 -24.04
CA SER A 410 6.39 -30.48 -24.02
C SER A 410 6.97 -30.35 -22.61
N GLY A 411 6.19 -29.77 -21.69
CA GLY A 411 6.67 -29.39 -20.36
C GLY A 411 7.66 -28.21 -20.38
N LEU A 412 7.88 -27.58 -21.54
CA LEU A 412 8.75 -26.42 -21.70
C LEU A 412 8.03 -25.14 -21.26
N PHE A 413 8.80 -24.16 -20.82
CA PHE A 413 8.31 -22.90 -20.31
C PHE A 413 8.54 -21.78 -21.30
N LEU A 414 7.55 -20.90 -21.43
CA LEU A 414 7.66 -19.66 -22.18
C LEU A 414 8.77 -18.81 -21.56
N THR A 415 9.76 -18.44 -22.38
CA THR A 415 10.92 -17.64 -21.99
C THR A 415 11.20 -16.58 -23.05
N VAL A 416 12.08 -15.64 -22.73
CA VAL A 416 12.57 -14.63 -23.66
C VAL A 416 14.07 -14.86 -23.86
N ASP A 417 14.46 -15.15 -25.11
CA ASP A 417 15.86 -15.18 -25.49
C ASP A 417 16.39 -13.75 -25.59
N TYR A 418 17.13 -13.31 -24.58
CA TYR A 418 17.56 -11.92 -24.43
C TYR A 418 18.40 -11.37 -25.60
N PRO A 419 19.41 -12.10 -26.14
CA PRO A 419 20.17 -11.66 -27.30
C PRO A 419 19.30 -11.35 -28.52
N THR A 420 18.24 -12.13 -28.76
CA THR A 420 17.40 -11.97 -29.96
C THR A 420 16.06 -11.28 -29.68
N ARG A 421 15.72 -11.05 -28.41
CA ARG A 421 14.42 -10.56 -27.93
C ARG A 421 13.24 -11.38 -28.47
N ARG A 422 13.43 -12.68 -28.67
CA ARG A 422 12.39 -13.59 -29.16
C ARG A 422 11.74 -14.31 -28.00
N ILE A 423 10.42 -14.47 -28.08
CA ILE A 423 9.69 -15.38 -27.20
C ILE A 423 9.92 -16.80 -27.71
N MET A 424 10.42 -17.67 -26.82
CA MET A 424 10.74 -19.06 -27.11
C MET A 424 10.18 -19.95 -26.01
N VAL A 425 10.26 -21.27 -26.18
CA VAL A 425 10.02 -22.23 -25.10
C VAL A 425 11.28 -23.02 -24.81
N ALA A 426 11.65 -23.11 -23.53
CA ALA A 426 12.87 -23.78 -23.07
C ALA A 426 12.61 -24.58 -21.79
N PRO A 427 13.49 -25.53 -21.42
CA PRO A 427 13.42 -26.18 -20.12
C PRO A 427 13.47 -25.15 -18.99
N PHE A 428 12.80 -25.43 -17.87
CA PHE A 428 12.80 -24.53 -16.72
C PHE A 428 14.23 -24.22 -16.26
N SER A 429 14.58 -22.94 -16.22
CA SER A 429 15.84 -22.47 -15.63
C SER A 429 15.49 -21.53 -14.48
N PRO A 430 15.82 -21.88 -13.22
CA PRO A 430 15.51 -21.04 -12.06
C PRO A 430 16.21 -19.68 -12.07
N HIS A 431 17.18 -19.48 -12.98
CA HIS A 431 17.93 -18.23 -13.15
C HIS A 431 17.29 -17.24 -14.14
N LEU A 432 16.22 -17.63 -14.83
CA LEU A 432 15.50 -16.80 -15.80
C LEU A 432 14.06 -16.57 -15.32
N ARG A 433 13.90 -15.94 -14.15
CA ARG A 433 12.58 -15.45 -13.74
C ARG A 433 12.26 -14.22 -14.56
N ALA A 434 11.00 -14.11 -15.00
CA ALA A 434 10.52 -13.00 -15.83
C ALA A 434 10.59 -11.60 -15.14
N GLY A 435 11.17 -11.49 -13.94
CA GLY A 435 11.33 -10.24 -13.19
C GLY A 435 12.74 -9.93 -12.67
N ASP A 436 13.75 -10.80 -12.85
CA ASP A 436 15.03 -10.70 -12.10
C ASP A 436 16.21 -10.04 -12.86
N VAL A 437 15.99 -9.30 -13.96
CA VAL A 437 17.11 -8.71 -14.72
C VAL A 437 16.99 -7.19 -14.85
N ASP A 438 17.74 -6.48 -13.99
CA ASP A 438 18.05 -5.05 -14.07
C ASP A 438 18.72 -4.72 -15.43
N LEU A 439 18.07 -3.87 -16.22
CA LEU A 439 18.59 -3.36 -17.50
C LEU A 439 19.46 -2.12 -17.29
N LEU A 440 20.63 -2.26 -16.65
CA LEU A 440 21.66 -1.22 -16.68
C LEU A 440 23.08 -1.84 -16.68
N SER A 441 23.53 -2.29 -17.85
CA SER A 441 24.88 -2.00 -18.37
C SER A 441 25.12 -2.70 -19.72
N SER A 442 24.95 -1.98 -20.82
CA SER A 442 25.89 -1.93 -21.96
C SER A 442 25.19 -1.37 -23.20
N ALA A 443 25.23 -0.05 -23.33
CA ALA A 443 25.43 0.64 -24.59
C ALA A 443 26.53 1.67 -24.35
#